data_AF-A0A2V9CC95-F1
#
_entry.id   AF-A0A2V9CC95-F1
#
_cell.length_a   1.000
_cell.length_b   1.000
_cell.length_c   1.000
_cell.angle_alpha   90.00
_cell.angle_beta   90.00
_cell.angle_gamma   90.00
#
_symmetry.space_group_name_H-M   'P 1'
#
loop_
_entity.id
_entity.type
_entity.pdbx_description
1 polymer ?
#
loop_
_entity_poly.entity_id
_entity_poly.type
_entity_poly.pdbx_seq_one_letter_code
_entity_poly.pdbx_strand_id
1 'polypeptide(L)' 'MLGYKSNNHVVYSNKYHVVWCPKYRRKVLVAKVAKRLLELLYKAASKYRSEVIALEILPDQVHLLVEVDP' A
#
# COMPACT_ATOMS: atom_id res chain seq x y z
N MET A 1 3.52 -2.47 -20.41
CA MET A 1 4.85 -1.95 -20.00
C MET A 1 4.60 -0.91 -18.92
N LEU A 2 5.07 -1.11 -17.69
CA LEU A 2 4.93 -0.10 -16.62
C LEU A 2 5.86 1.07 -16.97
N GLY A 3 5.30 2.09 -17.64
CA GLY A 3 6.04 3.27 -18.06
C GLY A 3 6.46 4.14 -16.88
N TYR A 4 7.44 5.01 -17.13
CA TYR A 4 7.79 6.07 -16.19
C TYR A 4 6.67 7.12 -16.14
N LYS A 5 6.39 7.63 -14.94
CA LYS A 5 5.52 8.79 -14.71
C LYS A 5 6.34 10.06 -14.81
N SER A 6 5.68 11.19 -15.02
CA SER A 6 6.33 12.49 -15.01
C SER A 6 5.49 13.55 -14.32
N ASN A 7 6.17 14.50 -13.69
CA ASN A 7 5.62 15.78 -13.27
C ASN A 7 6.38 16.90 -14.02
N ASN A 8 6.18 18.17 -13.62
CA ASN A 8 6.72 19.33 -14.32
C ASN A 8 8.24 19.27 -14.57
N HIS A 9 9.00 18.64 -13.68
CA HIS A 9 10.47 18.66 -13.73
C HIS A 9 11.12 17.29 -13.47
N VAL A 10 10.35 16.25 -13.16
CA VAL A 10 10.88 14.93 -12.79
C VAL A 10 10.16 13.85 -13.58
N VAL A 11 10.94 12.91 -14.14
CA VAL A 11 10.46 11.63 -14.67
C VAL A 11 10.86 10.55 -13.67
N TYR A 12 9.90 9.76 -13.19
CA TYR A 12 10.11 8.83 -12.09
C TYR A 12 9.37 7.50 -12.26
N SER A 13 9.85 6.50 -11.55
CA SER A 13 9.16 5.22 -11.31
C SER A 13 9.49 4.84 -9.87
N ASN A 14 8.73 5.39 -8.94
CA ASN A 14 9.08 5.36 -7.52
C ASN A 14 8.14 4.42 -6.77
N LYS A 15 8.52 3.13 -6.77
CA LYS A 15 7.72 2.03 -6.23
C LYS A 15 8.37 1.51 -4.95
N TYR A 16 7.57 1.34 -3.90
CA TYR A 16 8.02 0.84 -2.61
C TYR A 16 7.25 -0.40 -2.19
N HIS A 17 7.98 -1.40 -1.71
CA HIS A 17 7.41 -2.54 -1.01
C HIS A 17 7.44 -2.27 0.50
N VAL A 18 6.29 -1.89 1.04
CA VAL A 18 6.11 -1.57 2.46
C VAL A 18 5.52 -2.79 3.15
N VAL A 19 6.18 -3.26 4.20
CA VAL A 19 5.74 -4.41 4.99
C VAL A 19 5.69 -4.04 6.46
N TRP A 20 4.59 -4.39 7.13
CA TRP A 20 4.47 -4.23 8.58
C TRP A 20 3.62 -5.33 9.20
N CYS A 21 3.71 -5.46 10.53
CA CYS A 21 2.99 -6.47 11.31
C CYS A 21 2.16 -5.81 12.43
N PRO A 22 1.04 -6.40 12.87
CA PRO A 22 0.37 -6.01 14.11
C PRO A 22 1.30 -6.15 15.32
N LYS A 23 1.01 -5.39 16.38
CA LYS A 23 1.76 -5.47 17.64
C LYS A 23 1.82 -6.92 18.13
N TYR A 24 3.04 -7.39 18.45
CA TYR A 24 3.35 -8.77 18.85
C TYR A 24 3.05 -9.85 17.79
N ARG A 25 2.95 -9.49 16.49
CA ARG A 25 2.58 -10.41 15.39
C ARG A 25 1.30 -11.20 15.66
N ARG A 26 0.34 -10.59 16.35
CA ARG A 26 -0.94 -11.24 16.61
C ARG A 26 -1.69 -11.42 15.30
N LYS A 27 -2.31 -12.60 15.12
CA LYS A 27 -3.09 -12.97 13.93
C LYS A 27 -4.48 -12.31 13.92
N VAL A 28 -4.53 -10.98 14.02
CA VAL A 28 -5.77 -10.19 14.17
C VAL A 28 -6.33 -9.68 12.85
N LEU A 29 -5.55 -9.72 11.77
CA LEU A 29 -5.93 -9.23 10.46
C LEU A 29 -6.76 -10.29 9.71
N VAL A 30 -7.92 -10.63 10.26
CA VAL A 30 -8.81 -11.65 9.70
C VAL A 30 -10.25 -11.11 9.56
N ALA A 31 -11.01 -11.71 8.65
CA ALA A 31 -12.43 -11.41 8.43
C ALA A 31 -12.73 -9.90 8.34
N LYS A 32 -13.57 -9.38 9.25
CA LYS A 32 -14.00 -7.98 9.26
C LYS A 32 -12.85 -6.99 9.47
N VAL A 33 -11.82 -7.36 10.23
CA VAL A 33 -10.66 -6.50 10.49
C VAL A 33 -9.84 -6.32 9.21
N ALA A 34 -9.55 -7.42 8.51
CA ALA A 34 -8.84 -7.37 7.23
C ALA A 34 -9.62 -6.56 6.18
N LYS A 35 -10.94 -6.78 6.06
CA LYS A 35 -11.79 -6.03 5.14
C LYS A 35 -11.78 -4.53 5.43
N ARG A 36 -11.91 -4.15 6.70
CA ARG A 36 -11.88 -2.74 7.08
C ARG A 36 -10.51 -2.10 6.84
N LEU A 37 -9.43 -2.83 7.12
CA LEU A 37 -8.08 -2.36 6.85
C LEU A 37 -7.85 -2.12 5.36
N LEU A 38 -8.30 -3.03 4.49
CA LEU A 38 -8.24 -2.87 3.03
C LEU A 38 -8.88 -1.54 2.58
N GLU A 39 -10.11 -1.27 3.02
CA GLU A 39 -10.83 -0.02 2.72
C GLU A 39 -10.06 1.22 3.18
N LEU A 40 -9.48 1.17 4.39
CA LEU A 40 -8.72 2.29 4.95
C LEU A 40 -7.41 2.53 4.18
N LEU A 41 -6.72 1.47 3.73
CA LEU A 41 -5.49 1.59 2.96
C LEU A 41 -5.75 2.23 1.59
N TYR A 42 -6.79 1.81 0.88
CA TYR A 42 -7.17 2.46 -0.38
C TYR A 42 -7.61 3.92 -0.18
N LYS A 43 -8.36 4.20 0.89
CA LYS A 43 -8.75 5.57 1.23
C LYS A 43 -7.53 6.44 1.55
N ALA A 44 -6.54 5.90 2.26
CA ALA A 44 -5.29 6.59 2.55
C ALA A 44 -4.49 6.84 1.27
N ALA A 45 -4.31 5.83 0.42
CA ALA A 45 -3.60 5.97 -0.85
C ALA A 45 -4.23 7.07 -1.73
N SER A 46 -5.56 7.09 -1.85
CA SER A 46 -6.29 8.15 -2.55
C SER A 46 -6.04 9.53 -1.93
N LYS A 47 -6.11 9.65 -0.60
CA LYS A 47 -5.84 10.91 0.11
C LYS A 47 -4.43 11.44 -0.16
N TYR A 48 -3.43 10.57 -0.23
CA TYR A 48 -2.03 10.94 -0.45
C TYR A 48 -1.60 10.94 -1.92
N ARG A 49 -2.55 10.77 -2.86
CA ARG A 49 -2.28 10.68 -4.31
C ARG A 49 -1.24 9.61 -4.64
N SER A 50 -1.28 8.50 -3.91
CA SER A 50 -0.42 7.33 -4.13
C SER A 50 -1.21 6.24 -4.83
N GLU A 51 -0.53 5.43 -5.64
CA GLU A 51 -1.13 4.33 -6.38
C GLU A 51 -0.79 2.98 -5.74
N VAL A 52 -1.80 2.23 -5.30
CA VAL A 52 -1.62 0.87 -4.81
C VAL A 52 -1.52 -0.09 -5.99
N ILE A 53 -0.34 -0.64 -6.23
CA ILE A 53 -0.09 -1.61 -7.31
C ILE A 53 -0.50 -3.01 -6.87
N ALA A 54 -0.15 -3.39 -5.65
CA ALA A 54 -0.55 -4.67 -5.05
C ALA A 54 -0.69 -4.51 -3.53
N LEU A 55 -1.63 -5.24 -2.95
CA LEU A 55 -1.86 -5.24 -1.51
C LEU A 55 -2.30 -6.63 -1.07
N GLU A 56 -1.54 -7.22 -0.16
CA GLU A 56 -1.83 -8.51 0.45
C GLU A 56 -1.90 -8.35 1.97
N ILE A 57 -2.98 -8.86 2.57
CA ILE A 57 -3.21 -8.83 4.01
C ILE A 57 -3.26 -10.28 4.49
N LEU A 58 -2.23 -10.67 5.22
CA LEU A 58 -2.16 -11.94 5.93
C LEU A 58 -2.54 -11.73 7.39
N PRO A 59 -2.91 -12.78 8.16
CA PRO A 59 -3.41 -12.64 9.52
C PRO A 59 -2.53 -11.79 10.46
N ASP A 60 -1.21 -11.82 10.28
CA ASP A 60 -0.21 -11.16 11.11
C ASP A 60 0.77 -10.26 10.34
N GLN A 61 0.57 -10.02 9.04
CA GLN A 61 1.42 -9.15 8.24
C GLN A 61 0.65 -8.51 7.08
N VAL A 62 1.09 -7.32 6.67
CA VAL A 62 0.57 -6.61 5.50
C VAL A 62 1.71 -6.34 4.55
N HIS A 63 1.52 -6.66 3.28
CA HIS A 63 2.45 -6.38 2.19
C HIS A 63 1.76 -5.39 1.25
N LEU A 64 2.32 -4.19 1.12
CA LEU A 64 1.80 -3.14 0.26
C LEU A 64 2.88 -2.76 -0.76
N LEU A 65 2.56 -2.91 -2.05
CA LEU A 65 3.33 -2.34 -3.14
C LEU A 65 2.63 -1.07 -3.60
N VAL A 66 3.29 0.07 -3.41
CA VAL A 66 2.73 1.39 -3.70
C VAL A 66 3.70 2.21 -4.54
N GLU A 67 3.18 2.99 -5.48
CA GLU A 67 3.92 4.01 -6.22
C GLU A 67 3.53 5.40 -5.71
N VAL A 68 4.53 6.24 -5.46
CA VAL A 68 4.37 7.56 -4.84
C VAL A 68 5.12 8.61 -5.65
N ASP A 69 4.55 9.80 -5.80
CA ASP A 69 5.27 10.96 -6.35
C ASP A 69 6.49 11.28 -5.47
N PRO A 70 7.66 11.58 -6.05
CA PRO A 70 8.91 11.81 -5.30
C PRO A 70 8.87 13.05 -4.39
#